data_AF-A0A2N1TL91-F1
#
_entry.id   AF-A0A2N1TL91-F1
#
_cell.length_a   1.000
_cell.length_b   1.000
_cell.length_c   1.000
_cell.angle_alpha   90.00
_cell.angle_beta   90.00
_cell.angle_gamma   90.00
#
_symmetry.space_group_name_H-M   'P 1'
#
loop_
_entity.id
_entity.type
_entity.pdbx_description
1 polymer ?
#
loop_
_entity_poly.entity_id
_entity_poly.type
_entity_poly.pdbx_seq_one_letter_code
_entity_poly.pdbx_strand_id
1 'polypeptide(L)'
;MPKITPINRVDKTEKYIVVPRLVRGKIKKTLKRLIKVRGYCYFTQGVALGIIDFIYRAVVKLGLGDRKLIFSRGSVRAAGKVTGSTVEILELDWDLGTSIIIPMKINYHHTCRVTIDSGDHRLKIMEIIVLSGLLKLKYPEKPVRWRNDAAAAIIALGWKTMETENLPSVYRLE
;
A
#
# COMPACT_ATOMS: atom_id res chain seq x y z
N MET A 1 27.03 -23.48 35.29
CA MET A 1 26.62 -24.23 34.08
C MET A 1 26.19 -23.23 33.02
N PRO A 2 26.73 -23.26 31.79
CA PRO A 2 26.22 -22.42 30.72
C PRO A 2 24.81 -22.86 30.34
N LYS A 3 23.91 -21.87 30.17
CA LYS A 3 22.49 -22.07 29.86
C LYS A 3 22.33 -22.65 28.44
N ILE A 4 22.05 -23.94 28.34
CA ILE A 4 21.75 -24.62 27.07
C ILE A 4 20.42 -24.06 26.53
N THR A 5 20.49 -23.40 25.37
CA THR A 5 19.29 -22.87 24.68
C THR A 5 18.96 -23.78 23.50
N PRO A 6 17.73 -24.33 23.39
CA PRO A 6 17.34 -25.20 22.29
C PRO A 6 17.45 -24.49 20.94
N ILE A 7 17.95 -25.17 19.91
CA ILE A 7 18.06 -24.62 18.55
C ILE A 7 16.68 -24.23 17.97
N ASN A 8 15.62 -24.89 18.47
CA ASN A 8 14.22 -24.67 18.10
C ASN A 8 13.56 -23.52 18.86
N ARG A 9 14.30 -22.83 19.73
CA ARG A 9 13.81 -21.64 20.43
C ARG A 9 13.86 -20.44 19.49
N VAL A 10 12.98 -20.45 18.49
CA VAL A 10 12.66 -19.29 17.64
C VAL A 10 11.81 -18.32 18.46
N ASP A 11 12.32 -17.89 19.60
CA ASP A 11 11.76 -16.77 20.36
C ASP A 11 12.13 -15.49 19.60
N LYS A 12 11.26 -15.11 18.65
CA LYS A 12 11.00 -13.76 18.11
C LYS A 12 10.43 -13.92 16.72
N THR A 13 9.12 -13.64 16.59
CA THR A 13 8.45 -13.09 15.39
C THR A 13 9.40 -12.87 14.22
N GLU A 14 9.19 -13.60 13.11
CA GLU A 14 9.95 -13.46 11.87
C GLU A 14 10.39 -12.01 11.65
N LYS A 15 11.65 -11.71 11.99
CA LYS A 15 12.11 -10.32 12.00
C LYS A 15 12.26 -9.78 10.60
N TYR A 16 12.28 -10.65 9.60
CA TYR A 16 12.55 -10.31 8.22
C TYR A 16 11.60 -11.07 7.29
N ILE A 17 11.23 -10.42 6.20
CA ILE A 17 10.47 -10.99 5.10
C ILE A 17 11.25 -10.79 3.80
N VAL A 18 11.15 -11.77 2.91
CA VAL A 18 11.66 -11.64 1.56
C VAL A 18 10.67 -10.82 0.75
N VAL A 19 11.06 -9.61 0.38
CA VAL A 19 10.28 -8.72 -0.50
C VAL A 19 10.88 -8.78 -1.91
N PRO A 20 10.23 -9.45 -2.85
CA PRO A 20 10.60 -9.39 -4.24
C PRO A 20 10.20 -8.05 -4.86
N ARG A 21 10.98 -7.65 -5.86
CA ARG A 21 10.87 -6.38 -6.57
C ARG A 21 11.35 -6.53 -8.00
N LEU A 22 10.80 -5.77 -8.94
CA LEU A 22 11.33 -5.73 -10.30
C LEU A 22 12.50 -4.75 -10.40
N VAL A 23 13.67 -5.25 -10.80
CA VAL A 23 14.86 -4.46 -11.06
C VAL A 23 15.35 -4.77 -12.46
N ARG A 24 15.27 -3.80 -13.37
CA ARG A 24 15.63 -3.96 -14.80
C ARG A 24 14.96 -5.19 -15.44
N GLY A 25 13.66 -5.38 -15.18
CA GLY A 25 12.86 -6.49 -15.71
C GLY A 25 13.09 -7.86 -15.04
N LYS A 26 14.04 -7.96 -14.10
CA LYS A 26 14.30 -9.20 -13.34
C LYS A 26 13.72 -9.10 -11.93
N ILE A 27 13.13 -10.20 -11.45
CA ILE A 27 12.67 -10.30 -10.05
C ILE A 27 13.91 -10.41 -9.15
N LYS A 28 14.14 -9.39 -8.32
CA LYS A 28 15.16 -9.38 -7.28
C LYS A 28 14.50 -9.50 -5.92
N LYS A 29 14.86 -10.56 -5.19
CA LYS A 29 14.43 -10.79 -3.80
C LYS A 29 15.31 -9.99 -2.86
N THR A 30 14.69 -9.18 -1.99
CA THR A 30 15.41 -8.37 -0.98
C THR A 30 14.90 -8.73 0.41
N LEU A 31 15.80 -9.01 1.34
CA LEU A 31 15.42 -9.22 2.74
C LEU A 31 15.11 -7.87 3.39
N LYS A 32 13.92 -7.71 3.98
CA LYS A 32 13.54 -6.51 4.72
C LYS A 32 13.05 -6.86 6.11
N ARG A 33 13.41 -6.02 7.08
CA ARG A 33 12.94 -6.19 8.45
C ARG A 33 11.42 -5.94 8.53
N LEU A 34 10.66 -6.82 9.16
CA LEU A 34 9.26 -6.59 9.52
C LEU A 34 9.17 -5.73 10.78
N ILE A 35 8.25 -4.77 10.78
CA ILE A 35 7.96 -3.92 11.94
C ILE A 35 6.59 -4.18 12.54
N LYS A 36 5.63 -4.65 11.74
CA LYS A 36 4.27 -4.93 12.20
C LYS A 36 3.61 -5.94 11.26
N VAL A 37 2.83 -6.85 11.84
CA VAL A 37 1.92 -7.75 11.11
C VAL A 37 0.52 -7.50 11.67
N ARG A 38 -0.48 -7.36 10.79
CA ARG A 38 -1.87 -7.16 11.18
C ARG A 38 -2.78 -7.92 10.21
N GLY A 39 -3.31 -9.06 10.67
CA GLY A 39 -4.03 -10.00 9.80
C GLY A 39 -3.12 -10.47 8.66
N TYR A 40 -3.61 -10.35 7.42
CA TYR A 40 -2.89 -10.66 6.19
C TYR A 40 -1.93 -9.53 5.73
N CYS A 41 -1.86 -8.39 6.43
CA CYS A 41 -0.97 -7.28 6.07
C CYS A 41 0.37 -7.36 6.82
N TYR A 42 1.47 -7.39 6.07
CA TYR A 42 2.84 -7.43 6.56
C TYR A 42 3.54 -6.11 6.23
N PHE A 43 4.04 -5.41 7.24
CA PHE A 43 4.65 -4.09 7.07
C PHE A 43 6.15 -4.15 7.36
N THR A 44 6.95 -3.71 6.40
CA THR A 44 8.41 -3.65 6.58
C THR A 44 8.86 -2.33 7.20
N GLN A 45 10.10 -2.32 7.69
CA GLN A 45 10.80 -1.12 8.13
C GLN A 45 10.75 -0.03 7.05
N GLY A 46 10.49 1.20 7.49
CA GLY A 46 10.31 2.38 6.65
C GLY A 46 8.86 2.74 6.36
N VAL A 47 7.90 1.80 6.48
CA VAL A 47 6.48 2.16 6.39
C VAL A 47 6.09 2.96 7.64
N ALA A 48 5.47 4.13 7.44
CA ALA A 48 5.06 4.99 8.54
C ALA A 48 3.97 4.29 9.39
N LEU A 49 4.11 4.33 10.73
CA LEU A 49 3.14 3.66 11.60
C LEU A 49 1.71 4.21 11.43
N GLY A 50 1.59 5.52 11.14
CA GLY A 50 0.31 6.19 10.94
C GLY A 50 -0.51 5.68 9.74
N ILE A 51 0.12 5.10 8.71
CA ILE A 51 -0.61 4.59 7.54
C ILE A 51 -1.09 3.14 7.72
N ILE A 52 -0.53 2.40 8.69
CA ILE A 52 -0.77 0.95 8.84
C ILE A 52 -2.25 0.65 9.09
N ASP A 53 -2.87 1.43 9.97
CA ASP A 53 -4.25 1.22 10.38
C ASP A 53 -5.22 1.59 9.25
N PHE A 54 -4.90 2.64 8.49
CA PHE A 54 -5.61 3.00 7.26
C PHE A 54 -5.55 1.86 6.23
N ILE A 55 -4.34 1.35 5.95
CA ILE A 55 -4.14 0.26 4.99
C ILE A 55 -4.92 -0.98 5.41
N TYR A 56 -4.79 -1.42 6.66
CA TYR A 56 -5.48 -2.60 7.14
C TYR A 56 -7.01 -2.48 6.98
N ARG A 57 -7.59 -1.34 7.37
CA ARG A 57 -9.04 -1.09 7.19
C ARG A 57 -9.44 -1.13 5.72
N ALA A 58 -8.63 -0.55 4.83
CA ALA A 58 -8.89 -0.55 3.40
C ALA A 58 -8.86 -1.96 2.81
N VAL A 59 -7.88 -2.78 3.19
CA VAL A 59 -7.78 -4.16 2.71
C VAL A 59 -8.98 -4.99 3.19
N VAL A 60 -9.42 -4.81 4.44
CA VAL A 60 -10.64 -5.46 4.97
C VAL A 60 -11.87 -5.03 4.16
N LYS A 61 -12.05 -3.72 3.94
CA LYS A 61 -13.21 -3.20 3.22
C LYS A 61 -13.26 -3.63 1.75
N LEU A 62 -12.11 -3.81 1.11
CA LEU A 62 -12.03 -4.30 -0.27
C LEU A 62 -12.13 -5.84 -0.37
N GLY A 63 -12.11 -6.55 0.76
CA GLY A 63 -12.13 -8.02 0.78
C GLY A 63 -10.86 -8.65 0.20
N LEU A 64 -9.72 -7.97 0.32
CA LEU A 64 -8.41 -8.40 -0.20
C LEU A 64 -7.64 -9.29 0.79
N GLY A 65 -8.38 -10.03 1.63
CA GLY A 65 -7.84 -10.80 2.75
C GLY A 65 -7.56 -12.27 2.47
N ASP A 66 -7.79 -12.70 1.23
CA ASP A 66 -7.55 -14.05 0.72
C ASP A 66 -6.05 -14.36 0.53
N ARG A 67 -5.21 -13.32 0.52
CA ARG A 67 -3.77 -13.41 0.24
C ARG A 67 -2.95 -12.55 1.18
N LYS A 68 -1.67 -12.90 1.38
CA LYS A 68 -0.73 -12.05 2.13
C LYS A 68 -0.42 -10.79 1.34
N LEU A 69 -0.50 -9.62 1.97
CA LEU A 69 -0.11 -8.34 1.37
C LEU A 69 1.10 -7.76 2.09
N ILE A 70 2.19 -7.60 1.36
CA ILE A 70 3.48 -7.16 1.90
C ILE A 70 3.71 -5.70 1.50
N PHE A 71 3.59 -4.79 2.47
CA PHE A 71 3.80 -3.37 2.28
C PHE A 71 5.23 -2.99 2.65
N SER A 72 5.94 -2.42 1.69
CA SER A 72 7.31 -1.95 1.91
C SER A 72 7.57 -0.59 1.27
N ARG A 73 8.67 0.07 1.67
CA ARG A 73 9.14 1.30 1.01
C ARG A 73 10.24 1.00 0.02
N GLY A 74 10.23 1.67 -1.13
CA GLY A 74 11.29 1.52 -2.13
C GLY A 74 11.23 2.59 -3.21
N SER A 75 12.21 2.57 -4.11
CA SER A 75 12.13 3.37 -5.34
C SER A 75 11.10 2.73 -6.27
N VAL A 76 10.11 3.50 -6.70
CA VAL A 76 9.11 3.05 -7.68
C VAL A 76 9.41 3.73 -9.00
N ARG A 77 9.29 3.00 -10.10
CA ARG A 77 9.50 3.54 -11.44
C ARG A 77 8.22 3.42 -12.27
N ALA A 78 7.89 4.48 -13.00
CA ALA A 78 6.85 4.50 -14.01
C ALA A 78 7.43 5.13 -15.28
N ALA A 79 7.20 4.50 -16.45
CA ALA A 79 7.78 4.92 -17.72
C ALA A 79 9.31 5.19 -17.63
N GLY A 80 10.05 4.30 -16.96
CA GLY A 80 11.50 4.41 -16.77
C GLY A 80 11.97 5.43 -15.71
N LYS A 81 11.12 6.38 -15.29
CA LYS A 81 11.45 7.45 -14.34
C LYS A 81 11.06 7.09 -12.91
N VAL A 82 11.87 7.52 -11.93
CA VAL A 82 11.54 7.36 -10.50
C VAL A 82 10.38 8.27 -10.15
N THR A 83 9.30 7.69 -9.61
CA THR A 83 8.05 8.40 -9.33
C THR A 83 7.65 8.33 -7.86
N GLY A 84 6.90 9.34 -7.43
CA GLY A 84 6.15 9.36 -6.18
C GLY A 84 4.66 9.08 -6.35
N SER A 85 4.13 9.13 -7.56
CA SER A 85 2.68 9.21 -7.81
C SER A 85 1.93 7.88 -7.79
N THR A 86 2.62 6.75 -7.62
CA THR A 86 2.00 5.43 -7.65
C THR A 86 2.78 4.43 -6.81
N VAL A 87 2.14 3.32 -6.46
CA VAL A 87 2.78 2.15 -5.86
C VAL A 87 3.16 1.14 -6.93
N GLU A 88 4.23 0.38 -6.69
CA GLU A 88 4.55 -0.80 -7.49
C GLU A 88 3.84 -2.01 -6.87
N ILE A 89 3.20 -2.84 -7.70
CA ILE A 89 2.50 -4.05 -7.27
C ILE A 89 3.12 -5.22 -8.02
N LEU A 90 3.53 -6.23 -7.27
CA LEU A 90 4.10 -7.47 -7.81
C LEU A 90 3.41 -8.65 -7.13
N GLU A 91 2.75 -9.50 -7.91
CA GLU A 91 2.25 -10.79 -7.43
C GLU A 91 3.39 -11.79 -7.32
N LEU A 92 3.37 -12.58 -6.25
CA LEU A 92 4.46 -13.47 -5.90
C LEU A 92 4.04 -14.90 -6.19
N ASP A 93 4.95 -15.65 -6.79
CA ASP A 93 4.79 -17.07 -7.03
C ASP A 93 4.55 -17.85 -5.72
N TRP A 94 3.83 -18.97 -5.83
CA TRP A 94 3.74 -20.03 -4.80
C TRP A 94 3.12 -19.55 -3.46
N ASP A 95 1.96 -18.89 -3.53
CA ASP A 95 1.20 -18.42 -2.36
C ASP A 95 1.95 -17.47 -1.41
N LEU A 96 3.06 -16.87 -1.88
CA LEU A 96 3.82 -15.90 -1.10
C LEU A 96 3.06 -14.57 -0.92
N GLY A 97 2.06 -14.30 -1.75
CA GLY A 97 1.15 -13.16 -1.66
C GLY A 97 1.42 -12.07 -2.69
N THR A 98 1.19 -10.82 -2.31
CA THR A 98 1.36 -9.64 -3.19
C THR A 98 2.26 -8.61 -2.51
N SER A 99 3.32 -8.21 -3.17
CA SER A 99 4.24 -7.15 -2.75
C SER A 99 3.74 -5.79 -3.25
N ILE A 100 3.55 -4.85 -2.33
CA ILE A 100 3.12 -3.47 -2.59
C ILE A 100 4.25 -2.54 -2.10
N ILE A 101 4.90 -1.87 -3.05
CA ILE A 101 6.03 -0.98 -2.78
C ILE A 101 5.57 0.47 -2.85
N ILE A 102 5.58 1.14 -1.71
CA ILE A 102 5.21 2.54 -1.55
C ILE A 102 6.44 3.42 -1.84
N PRO A 103 6.33 4.45 -2.70
CA PRO A 103 7.48 5.20 -3.19
C PRO A 103 8.17 6.05 -2.13
N MET A 104 9.48 5.86 -1.97
CA MET A 104 10.32 6.63 -1.05
C MET A 104 10.31 8.14 -1.30
N LYS A 105 10.02 8.58 -2.53
CA LYS A 105 9.99 9.99 -2.94
C LYS A 105 8.90 10.81 -2.23
N ILE A 106 7.88 10.16 -1.64
CA ILE A 106 6.79 10.84 -0.93
C ILE A 106 6.91 10.62 0.57
N ASN A 107 6.98 11.70 1.34
CA ASN A 107 6.88 11.65 2.79
C ASN A 107 5.44 11.44 3.26
N TYR A 108 5.24 10.75 4.38
CA TYR A 108 3.90 10.44 4.88
C TYR A 108 3.05 11.69 5.19
N HIS A 109 3.69 12.76 5.66
CA HIS A 109 3.02 14.03 5.97
C HIS A 109 2.76 14.92 4.75
N HIS A 110 3.17 14.50 3.55
CA HIS A 110 2.93 15.27 2.34
C HIS A 110 1.44 15.19 1.95
N THR A 111 0.81 16.36 1.88
CA THR A 111 -0.61 16.51 1.56
C THR A 111 -0.83 17.22 0.24
N CYS A 112 -1.96 16.96 -0.41
CA CYS A 112 -2.50 17.78 -1.50
C CYS A 112 -3.88 18.33 -1.12
N ARG A 113 -4.28 19.42 -1.78
CA ARG A 113 -5.65 19.93 -1.71
C ARG A 113 -6.44 19.38 -2.89
N VAL A 114 -7.65 18.91 -2.62
CA VAL A 114 -8.59 18.42 -3.64
C VAL A 114 -9.96 18.97 -3.33
N THR A 115 -10.70 19.33 -4.36
CA THR A 115 -12.13 19.62 -4.29
C THR A 115 -12.87 18.36 -4.68
N ILE A 116 -13.77 17.90 -3.81
CA ILE A 116 -14.62 16.73 -4.05
C ILE A 116 -16.06 17.20 -3.88
N ASP A 117 -16.85 17.04 -4.94
CA ASP A 117 -18.15 17.72 -5.11
C ASP A 117 -18.01 19.25 -4.95
N SER A 118 -18.29 19.78 -3.77
CA SER A 118 -18.18 21.21 -3.41
C SER A 118 -17.30 21.49 -2.19
N GLY A 119 -16.68 20.44 -1.62
CA GLY A 119 -15.86 20.55 -0.42
C GLY A 119 -14.37 20.52 -0.72
N ASP A 120 -13.62 21.44 -0.09
CA ASP A 120 -12.15 21.44 -0.15
C ASP A 120 -11.56 20.56 0.97
N HIS A 121 -10.78 19.58 0.55
CA HIS A 121 -10.17 18.59 1.44
C HIS A 121 -8.65 18.60 1.33
N ARG A 122 -7.99 18.47 2.48
CA ARG A 122 -6.54 18.27 2.56
C ARG A 122 -6.23 16.81 2.84
N LEU A 123 -5.76 16.09 1.82
CA LEU A 123 -5.54 14.65 1.88
C LEU A 123 -4.05 14.31 1.85
N LYS A 124 -3.64 13.23 2.53
CA LYS A 124 -2.26 12.73 2.44
C LYS A 124 -2.07 11.98 1.13
N ILE A 125 -1.07 12.38 0.35
CA ILE A 125 -0.81 11.79 -0.97
C ILE A 125 -0.48 10.30 -0.85
N MET A 126 0.23 9.91 0.22
CA MET A 126 0.58 8.51 0.46
C MET A 126 -0.67 7.63 0.66
N GLU A 127 -1.71 8.13 1.33
CA GLU A 127 -2.95 7.39 1.55
C GLU A 127 -3.69 7.22 0.21
N ILE A 128 -3.74 8.25 -0.63
CA ILE A 128 -4.34 8.21 -1.97
C ILE A 128 -3.65 7.15 -2.85
N ILE A 129 -2.32 7.22 -3.00
CA ILE A 129 -1.60 6.30 -3.91
C ILE A 129 -1.67 4.85 -3.45
N VAL A 130 -1.68 4.61 -2.12
CA VAL A 130 -1.77 3.25 -1.58
C VAL A 130 -3.18 2.71 -1.80
N LEU A 131 -4.22 3.49 -1.50
CA LEU A 131 -5.59 3.07 -1.73
C LEU A 131 -5.89 2.87 -3.22
N SER A 132 -5.40 3.75 -4.10
CA SER A 132 -5.48 3.55 -5.56
C SER A 132 -4.78 2.26 -6.01
N GLY A 133 -3.64 1.91 -5.38
CA GLY A 133 -2.99 0.63 -5.58
C GLY A 133 -3.83 -0.57 -5.13
N LEU A 134 -4.48 -0.50 -3.98
CA LEU A 134 -5.39 -1.55 -3.50
C LEU A 134 -6.63 -1.67 -4.39
N LEU A 135 -7.19 -0.55 -4.84
CA LEU A 135 -8.29 -0.52 -5.80
C LEU A 135 -7.89 -1.15 -7.13
N LYS A 136 -6.62 -1.07 -7.55
CA LYS A 136 -6.13 -1.81 -8.74
C LYS A 136 -6.25 -3.32 -8.57
N LEU A 137 -6.02 -3.84 -7.37
CA LEU A 137 -6.14 -5.28 -7.09
C LEU A 137 -7.60 -5.74 -7.12
N LYS A 138 -8.52 -4.89 -6.65
CA LYS A 138 -9.95 -5.22 -6.60
C LYS A 138 -10.69 -4.96 -7.92
N TYR A 139 -10.34 -3.88 -8.61
CA TYR A 139 -10.97 -3.37 -9.83
C TYR A 139 -9.92 -3.14 -10.92
N PRO A 140 -9.24 -4.20 -11.40
CA PRO A 140 -8.16 -4.09 -12.39
C PRO A 140 -8.62 -3.49 -13.72
N GLU A 141 -9.90 -3.66 -14.07
CA GLU A 141 -10.55 -3.16 -15.28
C GLU A 141 -10.76 -1.64 -15.27
N LYS A 142 -10.77 -1.00 -14.09
CA LYS A 142 -11.00 0.44 -13.97
C LYS A 142 -9.73 1.22 -14.33
N PRO A 143 -9.85 2.37 -15.03
CA PRO A 143 -8.71 3.19 -15.38
C PRO A 143 -8.04 3.82 -14.15
N VAL A 144 -6.77 4.19 -14.29
CA VAL A 144 -5.97 4.79 -13.19
C VAL A 144 -6.63 6.04 -12.63
N ARG A 145 -7.21 6.89 -13.49
CA ARG A 145 -7.92 8.11 -13.07
C ARG A 145 -9.08 7.78 -12.13
N TRP A 146 -9.96 6.86 -12.53
CA TRP A 146 -11.07 6.39 -11.70
C TRP A 146 -10.60 5.89 -10.34
N ARG A 147 -9.51 5.11 -10.29
CA ARG A 147 -8.97 4.58 -9.01
C ARG A 147 -8.39 5.67 -8.12
N ASN A 148 -7.78 6.71 -8.70
CA ASN A 148 -7.27 7.86 -7.94
C ASN A 148 -8.43 8.70 -7.38
N ASP A 149 -9.45 8.95 -8.20
CA ASP A 149 -10.63 9.74 -7.83
C ASP A 149 -11.43 9.00 -6.75
N ALA A 150 -11.65 7.68 -6.91
CA ALA A 150 -12.24 6.81 -5.89
C ALA A 150 -11.45 6.84 -4.59
N ALA A 151 -10.11 6.74 -4.65
CA ALA A 151 -9.29 6.79 -3.45
C ALA A 151 -9.44 8.13 -2.72
N ALA A 152 -9.42 9.25 -3.43
CA ALA A 152 -9.62 10.56 -2.84
C ALA A 152 -11.02 10.70 -2.21
N ALA A 153 -12.06 10.27 -2.92
CA ALA A 153 -13.45 10.26 -2.45
C ALA A 153 -13.64 9.42 -1.18
N ILE A 154 -13.09 8.19 -1.14
CA ILE A 154 -13.16 7.31 0.03
C ILE A 154 -12.46 7.94 1.24
N ILE A 155 -11.30 8.59 1.03
CA ILE A 155 -10.56 9.21 2.13
C ILE A 155 -11.31 10.43 2.68
N ALA A 156 -11.91 11.24 1.80
CA ALA A 156 -12.60 12.47 2.20
C ALA A 156 -14.01 12.24 2.76
N LEU A 157 -14.80 11.39 2.10
CA LEU A 157 -16.23 11.21 2.35
C LEU A 157 -16.57 9.84 2.96
N GLY A 158 -15.60 8.93 3.02
CA GLY A 158 -15.77 7.57 3.56
C GLY A 158 -16.22 6.54 2.52
N TRP A 159 -16.31 5.28 2.95
CA TRP A 159 -16.52 4.12 2.08
C TRP A 159 -17.90 4.04 1.41
N LYS A 160 -18.91 4.77 1.92
CA LYS A 160 -20.26 4.79 1.34
C LYS A 160 -20.27 5.36 -0.08
N THR A 161 -19.26 6.13 -0.46
CA THR A 161 -19.10 6.65 -1.84
C THR A 161 -18.89 5.56 -2.90
N MET A 162 -18.58 4.33 -2.48
CA MET A 162 -18.50 3.18 -3.40
C MET A 162 -19.84 2.50 -3.63
N GLU A 163 -20.87 2.84 -2.86
CA GLU A 163 -22.23 2.30 -2.99
C GLU A 163 -23.07 3.08 -4.02
N THR A 164 -22.63 4.29 -4.40
CA THR A 164 -23.27 5.14 -5.40
C THR A 164 -22.81 4.78 -6.82
N GLU A 165 -23.72 4.78 -7.80
CA GLU A 165 -23.43 4.42 -9.19
C GLU A 165 -22.35 5.31 -9.84
N ASN A 166 -22.27 6.57 -9.43
CA ASN A 166 -21.29 7.53 -9.92
C ASN A 166 -20.37 7.98 -8.78
N LEU A 167 -19.05 7.97 -9.04
CA LEU A 167 -18.09 8.58 -8.13
C LEU A 167 -18.23 10.11 -8.16
N PRO A 168 -18.02 10.78 -7.01
CA PRO A 168 -18.01 12.22 -6.95
C PRO A 168 -16.87 12.79 -7.81
N SER A 169 -17.08 13.98 -8.37
CA SER A 169 -16.06 14.64 -9.19
C SER A 169 -14.90 15.09 -8.30
N VAL A 170 -13.67 14.73 -8.69
CA VAL A 170 -12.45 15.08 -7.96
C VAL A 170 -11.59 16.02 -8.80
N TYR A 171 -11.30 17.19 -8.24
CA TYR A 171 -10.43 18.19 -8.85
C TYR A 171 -9.26 18.48 -7.92
N ARG A 172 -8.06 18.58 -8.49
CA ARG A 172 -6.88 18.97 -7.71
C ARG A 172 -6.79 20.48 -7.69
N LEU A 173 -6.70 21.05 -6.49
CA LEU A 173 -6.36 22.45 -6.32
C LEU A 173 -4.83 22.55 -6.43
N GLU A 174 -4.35 23.29 -7.42
CA GLU A 174 -2.92 23.57 -7.63
C GLU A 174 -2.32 24.33 -6.45
#